data_AF-A0A370DZT0-F1
#
_entry.id   AF-A0A370DZT0-F1
#
_cell.length_a   1.000
_cell.length_b   1.000
_cell.length_c   1.000
_cell.angle_alpha   90.00
_cell.angle_beta   90.00
_cell.angle_gamma   90.00
#
_symmetry.space_group_name_H-M   'P 1'
#
loop_
_entity.id
_entity.type
_entity.pdbx_description
1 polymer ?
#
loop_
_entity_poly.entity_id
_entity_poly.type
_entity_poly.pdbx_seq_one_letter_code
_entity_poly.pdbx_strand_id
1 'polypeptide(L)'
;MKFPHLPVGQRFRFQDKLYTKVGPLTASEEGSGNNRLMMKSAEIEPLDMHVETKPKGPRSFSEQQIRSLFDQVCLEFAQANPGDETKQLLELLQAGFYRRLSDG
;
A
#
# COMPACT_ATOMS: atom_id res chain seq x y z
N MET A 1 21.20 -8.23 7.92
CA MET A 1 20.78 -7.20 8.93
C MET A 1 20.32 -7.91 10.20
N LYS A 2 20.31 -7.28 11.39
CA LYS A 2 19.74 -7.90 12.62
C LYS A 2 18.26 -7.53 12.77
N PHE A 3 17.45 -8.46 13.25
CA PHE A 3 16.00 -8.29 13.38
C PHE A 3 15.54 -7.01 14.10
N PRO A 4 16.16 -6.56 15.23
CA PRO A 4 15.71 -5.36 15.93
C PRO A 4 15.80 -4.07 15.10
N HIS A 5 16.75 -4.00 14.16
CA HIS A 5 16.94 -2.82 13.31
C HIS A 5 15.97 -2.78 12.12
N LEU A 6 15.27 -3.89 11.85
CA LEU A 6 14.26 -3.93 10.80
C LEU A 6 13.04 -3.07 11.21
N PRO A 7 12.52 -2.20 10.34
CA PRO A 7 11.26 -1.49 10.57
C PRO A 7 10.08 -2.45 10.65
N VAL A 8 9.09 -2.11 11.49
CA VAL A 8 7.80 -2.82 11.49
C VAL A 8 7.10 -2.58 10.14
N GLY A 9 6.57 -3.64 9.55
CA GLY A 9 5.98 -3.67 8.22
C GLY A 9 6.95 -4.09 7.12
N GLN A 10 8.26 -4.14 7.38
CA GLN A 10 9.22 -4.59 6.36
C GLN A 10 9.27 -6.12 6.25
N ARG A 11 9.33 -6.59 5.01
CA ARG A 11 9.49 -8.00 4.64
C ARG A 11 10.96 -8.42 4.69
N PHE A 12 11.22 -9.64 5.14
CA PHE A 12 12.55 -10.20 5.26
C PHE A 12 12.55 -11.72 5.09
N ARG A 13 13.69 -12.28 4.68
CA ARG A 13 13.94 -13.71 4.67
C ARG A 13 14.67 -14.14 5.94
N PHE A 14 14.24 -15.25 6.51
CA PHE A 14 14.87 -15.92 7.63
C PHE A 14 14.68 -17.42 7.50
N GLN A 15 15.78 -18.20 7.51
CA GLN A 15 15.75 -19.66 7.35
C GLN A 15 14.93 -20.10 6.12
N ASP A 16 15.22 -19.50 4.95
CA ASP A 16 14.53 -19.74 3.66
C ASP A 16 13.03 -19.42 3.63
N LYS A 17 12.49 -18.85 4.70
CA LYS A 17 11.08 -18.46 4.81
C LYS A 17 10.91 -16.95 4.78
N LEU A 18 9.76 -16.53 4.26
CA LEU A 18 9.38 -15.13 4.16
C LEU A 18 8.56 -14.70 5.38
N TYR A 19 8.95 -13.55 5.93
CA TYR A 19 8.32 -12.98 7.11
C TYR A 19 8.13 -11.47 6.96
N THR A 20 7.11 -10.95 7.64
CA THR A 20 6.87 -9.51 7.80
C THR A 20 7.02 -9.16 9.27
N LYS A 21 7.81 -8.14 9.61
CA LYS A 21 7.95 -7.72 11.01
C LYS A 21 6.68 -7.03 11.50
N VAL A 22 6.02 -7.60 12.51
CA VAL A 22 4.77 -7.08 13.07
C VAL A 22 4.94 -6.45 14.46
N GLY A 23 6.10 -6.64 15.10
CA GLY A 23 6.43 -6.00 16.38
C GLY A 23 7.92 -6.04 16.72
N PRO A 24 8.32 -5.64 17.93
CA PRO A 24 9.72 -5.48 18.30
C PRO A 24 10.55 -6.76 18.15
N LEU A 25 9.95 -7.90 18.50
CA LEU A 25 10.51 -9.26 18.45
C LEU A 25 9.55 -10.25 17.79
N THR A 26 8.53 -9.79 17.08
CA THR A 26 7.50 -10.64 16.46
C THR A 26 7.44 -10.41 14.96
N ALA A 27 7.32 -11.50 14.21
CA ALA A 27 7.18 -11.51 12.77
C ALA A 27 6.04 -12.44 12.34
N SER A 28 5.30 -12.10 11.29
CA SER A 28 4.28 -12.94 10.70
C SER A 28 4.86 -13.67 9.49
N GLU A 29 4.67 -14.99 9.38
CA GLU A 29 5.05 -15.77 8.20
C GLU A 29 4.10 -15.46 7.02
N GLU A 30 4.66 -15.21 5.84
CA GLU A 30 3.86 -15.06 4.62
C GLU A 30 3.29 -16.40 4.17
N GLY A 31 2.00 -16.45 3.87
CA GLY A 31 1.26 -17.65 3.46
C GLY A 31 0.47 -18.31 4.59
N SER A 32 1.04 -18.43 5.79
CA SER A 32 0.34 -19.01 6.95
C SER A 32 -0.28 -17.96 7.87
N GLY A 33 0.23 -16.71 7.86
CA GLY A 33 -0.18 -15.65 8.78
C GLY A 33 0.20 -15.89 10.24
N ASN A 34 0.99 -16.93 10.52
CA ASN A 34 1.37 -17.28 11.88
C ASN A 34 2.42 -16.32 12.43
N ASN A 35 2.16 -15.83 13.65
CA ASN A 35 3.10 -14.99 14.37
C ASN A 35 4.19 -15.85 15.02
N ARG A 36 5.45 -15.46 14.81
CA ARG A 36 6.65 -16.11 15.34
C ARG A 36 7.49 -15.10 16.11
N LEU A 37 7.99 -15.53 17.27
CA LEU A 37 9.00 -14.78 18.03
C LEU A 37 10.37 -14.93 17.36
N MET A 38 11.03 -13.80 17.17
CA MET A 38 12.35 -13.67 16.55
C MET A 38 13.39 -13.34 17.61
N MET A 39 14.55 -14.00 17.53
CA MET A 39 15.67 -13.72 18.42
C MET A 39 16.30 -12.36 18.08
N LYS A 40 16.80 -11.64 19.09
CA LYS A 40 17.48 -10.34 18.90
C LYS A 40 18.72 -10.45 18.00
N SER A 41 19.44 -11.57 18.10
CA SER A 41 20.66 -11.84 17.34
C SER A 41 20.41 -12.44 15.95
N ALA A 42 19.14 -12.71 15.58
CA ALA A 42 18.77 -13.32 14.32
C ALA A 42 19.28 -12.51 13.15
N GLU A 43 19.99 -13.19 12.24
CA GLU A 43 20.42 -12.62 10.97
C GLU A 43 19.33 -12.81 9.94
N ILE A 44 18.94 -11.70 9.33
CA ILE A 44 17.84 -11.64 8.38
C ILE A 44 18.28 -10.90 7.12
N GLU A 45 17.69 -11.29 6.00
CA GLU A 45 17.86 -10.62 4.72
C GLU A 45 16.62 -9.77 4.44
N PRO A 46 16.70 -8.42 4.51
CA PRO A 46 15.57 -7.59 4.14
C PRO A 46 15.25 -7.77 2.65
N LEU A 47 13.98 -7.95 2.32
CA LEU A 47 13.55 -8.31 0.96
C LEU A 47 12.91 -7.17 0.18
N ASP A 48 12.64 -6.03 0.82
CA ASP A 48 12.08 -4.87 0.16
C ASP A 48 12.77 -3.60 0.67
N MET A 49 13.56 -2.96 -0.21
CA MET A 49 14.05 -1.60 -0.02
C MET A 49 12.98 -0.54 -0.34
N HIS A 50 11.73 -0.94 -0.56
CA HIS A 50 10.59 -0.03 -0.53
C HIS A 50 10.16 0.15 0.92
N VAL A 51 10.71 1.20 1.52
CA VAL A 51 10.11 1.78 2.72
C VAL A 51 8.74 2.32 2.30
N GLU A 52 7.70 1.49 2.37
CA GLU A 52 6.36 2.01 2.57
C GLU A 52 6.36 2.65 3.95
N THR A 53 6.80 3.91 3.97
CA THR A 53 6.66 4.79 5.12
C THR A 53 5.17 4.86 5.39
N LYS A 54 4.69 4.16 6.42
CA LYS A 54 3.41 4.50 7.06
C LYS A 54 3.47 6.00 7.36
N PRO A 55 2.62 6.84 6.74
CA PRO A 55 2.70 8.27 6.95
C PRO A 55 2.29 8.57 8.37
N LYS A 56 3.25 9.04 9.15
CA LYS A 56 3.01 9.65 10.45
C LYS A 56 2.44 11.04 10.22
N GLY A 57 1.13 11.12 10.12
CA GLY A 57 0.36 12.35 10.03
C GLY A 57 -1.08 12.03 9.64
N PRO A 58 -2.07 12.89 9.95
CA PRO A 58 -3.34 12.82 9.26
C PRO A 58 -3.04 12.99 7.77
N ARG A 59 -3.17 11.91 6.99
CA ARG A 59 -3.06 11.97 5.53
C ARG A 59 -4.23 12.81 5.01
N SER A 60 -4.06 14.13 4.99
CA SER A 60 -4.88 15.00 4.17
C SER A 60 -4.24 15.00 2.80
N PHE A 61 -4.82 14.25 1.87
CA PHE A 61 -4.48 14.42 0.46
C PHE A 61 -4.99 15.80 0.05
N SER A 62 -4.14 16.58 -0.62
CA SER A 62 -4.62 17.82 -1.24
C SER A 62 -5.69 17.50 -2.28
N GLU A 63 -6.63 18.42 -2.48
CA GLU A 63 -7.66 18.28 -3.51
C GLU A 63 -7.04 17.95 -4.88
N GLN A 64 -5.93 18.60 -5.22
CA GLN A 64 -5.20 18.35 -6.47
C GLN A 64 -4.68 16.91 -6.57
N GLN A 65 -4.13 16.35 -5.49
CA GLN A 65 -3.68 14.95 -5.49
C GLN A 65 -4.84 13.97 -5.67
N ILE A 66 -5.99 14.26 -5.06
CA ILE A 66 -7.19 13.45 -5.19
C ILE A 66 -7.69 13.49 -6.64
N ARG A 67 -7.75 14.68 -7.26
CA ARG A 67 -8.14 14.85 -8.67
C ARG A 67 -7.22 14.09 -9.61
N SER A 68 -5.90 14.28 -9.48
CA SER A 68 -4.93 13.62 -10.36
C SER A 68 -4.99 12.10 -10.28
N LEU A 69 -5.08 11.53 -9.07
CA LEU A 69 -5.18 10.07 -8.90
C LEU A 69 -6.49 9.54 -9.50
N PHE A 70 -7.59 10.26 -9.29
CA PHE A 70 -8.88 9.85 -9.78
C PHE A 70 -8.98 9.90 -11.31
N ASP A 71 -8.44 10.94 -11.95
CA ASP A 71 -8.33 11.02 -13.41
C ASP A 71 -7.50 9.87 -13.98
N GLN A 72 -6.37 9.54 -13.34
CA GLN A 72 -5.51 8.45 -13.78
C GLN A 72 -6.25 7.11 -13.74
N VAL A 73 -6.97 6.82 -12.65
CA VAL A 73 -7.76 5.59 -12.52
C VAL A 73 -8.88 5.52 -13.55
N CYS A 74 -9.57 6.64 -13.82
CA CYS A 74 -10.60 6.68 -14.87
C CYS A 74 -10.01 6.40 -16.25
N LEU A 75 -8.82 6.95 -16.55
CA LEU A 75 -8.13 6.72 -17.81
C LEU A 75 -7.70 5.25 -17.95
N GLU A 76 -7.09 4.66 -16.93
CA GLU A 76 -6.69 3.25 -16.92
C GLU A 76 -7.90 2.33 -17.11
N PHE A 77 -9.02 2.63 -16.44
CA PHE A 77 -10.26 1.86 -16.58
C PHE A 77 -10.85 1.97 -17.98
N ALA A 78 -10.86 3.16 -18.58
CA ALA A 78 -11.34 3.38 -19.95
C ALA A 78 -10.50 2.63 -20.99
N GLN A 79 -9.18 2.57 -20.80
CA GLN A 79 -8.27 1.83 -21.67
C GLN A 79 -8.49 0.32 -21.56
N ALA A 80 -8.71 -0.19 -20.35
CA ALA A 80 -8.99 -1.61 -20.12
C ALA A 80 -10.38 -2.03 -20.59
N ASN A 81 -11.34 -1.10 -20.63
CA ASN A 81 -12.74 -1.36 -20.96
C ASN A 81 -13.23 -0.41 -22.07
N PRO A 82 -12.74 -0.57 -23.31
CA PRO A 82 -13.12 0.31 -24.41
C PRO A 82 -14.60 0.13 -24.77
N GLY A 83 -15.34 1.23 -24.84
CA GLY A 83 -16.75 1.25 -25.23
C GLY A 83 -17.40 2.59 -24.90
N ASP A 84 -18.41 2.99 -25.67
CA ASP A 84 -19.08 4.27 -25.44
C ASP A 84 -19.94 4.25 -24.16
N GLU A 85 -20.46 3.09 -23.75
CA GLU A 85 -21.14 2.93 -22.46
C GLU A 85 -20.18 3.16 -21.28
N THR A 86 -18.95 2.63 -21.36
CA THR A 86 -17.91 2.87 -20.34
C THR A 86 -17.57 4.36 -20.23
N LYS A 87 -17.41 5.05 -21.36
CA LYS A 87 -17.13 6.49 -21.38
C LYS A 87 -18.25 7.28 -20.72
N GLN A 88 -19.50 7.01 -21.08
CA GLN A 88 -20.67 7.69 -20.50
C GLN A 88 -20.77 7.46 -18.99
N LEU A 89 -20.51 6.23 -18.51
CA LEU A 89 -20.50 5.93 -17.08
C LEU A 89 -19.38 6.68 -16.34
N LEU A 90 -18.17 6.72 -16.92
CA LEU A 90 -17.04 7.45 -16.35
C LEU A 90 -17.30 8.95 -16.30
N GLU A 91 -17.91 9.55 -17.32
CA GLU A 91 -18.27 10.97 -17.34
C GLU A 91 -19.25 11.31 -16.20
N LEU A 92 -20.28 10.49 -15.99
CA LEU A 92 -21.24 10.65 -14.90
C LEU A 92 -20.57 10.52 -13.52
N LEU A 93 -19.69 9.53 -13.37
CA LEU A 93 -18.93 9.31 -12.15
C LEU A 93 -18.02 10.50 -11.84
N GLN A 94 -17.28 10.98 -12.85
CA GLN A 94 -16.35 12.10 -12.70
C GLN A 94 -17.07 13.40 -12.33
N ALA A 95 -18.20 13.70 -12.97
CA ALA A 95 -19.00 14.87 -12.65
C ALA A 95 -19.50 14.84 -11.19
N GLY A 96 -20.02 13.69 -10.74
CA GLY A 96 -20.50 13.52 -9.37
C GLY A 96 -19.40 13.52 -8.31
N PHE A 97 -18.20 13.05 -8.67
CA PHE A 97 -17.03 13.08 -7.81
C PHE A 97 -16.52 14.51 -7.61
N TYR A 98 -16.30 15.27 -8.69
CA TYR A 98 -15.78 16.63 -8.59
C TYR A 98 -16.74 17.61 -7.91
N ARG A 99 -18.05 17.44 -8.09
CA ARG A 99 -19.02 18.25 -7.35
C ARG A 99 -18.90 18.05 -5.83
N ARG A 100 -18.76 16.81 -5.37
CA ARG A 100 -18.64 16.48 -3.93
C ARG A 100 -17.28 16.86 -3.35
N LEU A 101 -16.23 16.77 -4.16
CA LEU A 101 -14.88 17.12 -3.75
C LEU A 101 -14.73 18.63 -3.51
N SER A 102 -15.47 19.47 -4.24
CA SER A 102 -15.44 20.93 -4.10
C SER A 102 -16.42 21.51 -3.05
N ASP A 103 -17.30 20.68 -2.49
CA ASP A 103 -18.30 21.09 -1.48
C ASP A 103 -17.84 20.79 -0.03
N GLY A 104 -16.68 20.13 0.12
CA GLY A 104 -16.14 19.64 1.40
C GLY A 104 -15.03 20.47 2.02
#